data_AF-A0A809RJ90-F1
#
_entry.id   AF-A0A809RJ90-F1
#
_cell.length_a   1.000
_cell.length_b   1.000
_cell.length_c   1.000
_cell.angle_alpha   90.00
_cell.angle_beta   90.00
_cell.angle_gamma   90.00
#
_symmetry.space_group_name_H-M   'P 1'
#
loop_
_entity.id
_entity.type
_entity.pdbx_description
1 polymer ?
#
loop_
_entity_poly.entity_id
_entity_poly.type
_entity_poly.pdbx_seq_one_letter_code
_entity_poly.pdbx_strand_id
1 'polypeptide(L)'
;MKPKHRRVSADWRIAWRQAFASLRVRLLRQTLTTLGIGAGSAYLAAALVIRSVEVAKPTVDAVTLARVDWQAAAAAALCLLGVSNSMFIAVTERFREIGTFKCLGATDGFIVAVFFFEGLFMGLLGSVVGATLGAGGSAFVLSWGGSELMASWVLSAVALGSTAGTGLTLIAALTPAIVAARMPAVAALRTEI
;
A
#
# COMPACT_ATOMS: atom_id res chain seq x y z
N MET A 1 -5.16 53.42 19.85
CA MET A 1 -3.92 52.63 19.67
C MET A 1 -4.15 51.61 18.57
N LYS A 2 -3.46 51.69 17.43
CA LYS A 2 -3.57 50.72 16.31
C LYS A 2 -2.53 49.60 16.49
N PRO A 3 -2.90 48.30 16.40
CA PRO A 3 -1.94 47.22 16.54
C PRO A 3 -1.06 47.13 15.28
N LYS A 4 0.26 47.13 15.50
CA LYS A 4 1.29 47.13 14.45
C LYS A 4 1.47 45.70 13.94
N HIS A 5 0.95 45.40 12.76
CA HIS A 5 1.12 44.11 12.09
C HIS A 5 2.61 43.88 11.78
N ARG A 6 3.29 43.02 12.57
CA ARG A 6 4.65 42.54 12.28
C ARG A 6 4.57 41.59 11.08
N ARG A 7 4.95 42.08 9.89
CA ARG A 7 5.19 41.23 8.73
C ARG A 7 6.44 40.40 9.03
N VAL A 8 6.27 39.14 9.40
CA VAL A 8 7.38 38.19 9.48
C VAL A 8 7.82 37.96 8.04
N SER A 9 8.92 38.59 7.62
CA SER A 9 9.59 38.23 6.37
C SER A 9 10.16 36.82 6.57
N ALA A 10 9.40 35.80 6.15
CA ALA A 10 9.85 34.43 6.21
C ALA A 10 11.12 34.31 5.37
N ASP A 11 12.24 34.05 6.03
CA ASP A 11 13.54 33.89 5.40
C ASP A 11 13.45 32.70 4.42
N TRP A 12 13.67 32.94 3.11
CA TRP A 12 13.38 31.97 2.03
C TRP A 12 14.07 30.62 2.26
N ARG A 13 15.24 30.62 2.92
CA ARG A 13 16.00 29.42 3.27
C ARG A 13 15.33 28.57 4.34
N ILE A 14 14.61 29.18 5.29
CA ILE A 14 13.90 28.47 6.37
C ILE A 14 12.62 27.84 5.80
N ALA A 15 11.89 28.57 4.95
CA ALA A 15 10.72 28.04 4.25
C ALA A 15 11.08 26.85 3.35
N TRP A 16 12.20 26.93 2.61
CA TRP A 16 12.72 25.81 1.82
C TRP A 16 13.06 24.59 2.69
N ARG A 17 13.80 24.75 3.79
CA ARG A 17 14.14 23.61 4.66
C ARG A 17 12.90 22.95 5.27
N GLN A 18 11.91 23.73 5.68
CA GLN A 18 10.65 23.21 6.22
C GLN A 18 9.82 22.47 5.17
N ALA A 19 9.71 23.02 3.96
CA ALA A 19 9.01 22.35 2.84
C ALA A 19 9.69 21.04 2.44
N PHE A 20 11.03 21.00 2.39
CA PHE A 20 11.77 19.77 2.09
C PHE A 20 11.65 18.73 3.20
N ALA A 21 11.61 19.15 4.47
CA ALA A 21 11.44 18.23 5.59
C ALA A 21 10.05 17.56 5.57
N SER A 22 8.97 18.32 5.31
CA SER A 22 7.61 17.77 5.23
C SER A 22 7.40 16.87 4.01
N LEU A 23 7.95 17.25 2.84
CA LEU A 23 7.95 16.41 1.64
C LEU A 23 8.67 15.08 1.88
N ARG A 24 9.85 15.11 2.52
CA ARG A 24 10.62 13.89 2.80
C ARG A 24 9.85 12.92 3.69
N VAL A 25 9.25 13.38 4.79
CA VAL A 25 8.55 12.49 5.73
C VAL A 25 7.32 11.86 5.08
N ARG A 26 6.57 12.63 4.27
CA ARG A 26 5.38 12.14 3.54
C ARG A 26 5.75 11.13 2.46
N LEU A 27 6.77 11.44 1.66
CA LEU A 27 7.28 10.56 0.60
C LEU A 27 7.88 9.27 1.19
N LEU A 28 8.68 9.37 2.25
CA LEU A 28 9.30 8.20 2.88
C LEU A 28 8.25 7.19 3.35
N ARG A 29 7.16 7.65 3.98
CA ARG A 29 6.06 6.77 4.40
C ARG A 29 5.41 6.05 3.22
N GLN A 30 5.07 6.79 2.15
CA GLN A 30 4.44 6.21 0.96
C GLN A 30 5.38 5.22 0.26
N THR A 31 6.68 5.51 0.18
CA THR A 31 7.64 4.55 -0.40
C THR A 31 7.75 3.28 0.44
N LEU A 32 7.73 3.40 1.78
CA LEU A 32 7.80 2.24 2.67
C LEU A 32 6.59 1.32 2.53
N THR A 33 5.37 1.87 2.44
CA THR A 33 4.18 1.05 2.22
C THR A 33 4.16 0.40 0.85
N THR A 34 4.57 1.13 -0.18
CA THR A 34 4.63 0.59 -1.56
C THR A 34 5.65 -0.55 -1.66
N LEU A 35 6.80 -0.43 -0.98
CA LEU A 35 7.79 -1.49 -0.87
C LEU A 35 7.26 -2.70 -0.07
N GLY A 36 6.52 -2.45 1.03
CA GLY A 36 5.88 -3.51 1.80
C GLY A 36 4.86 -4.31 0.98
N ILE A 37 4.04 -3.63 0.19
CA ILE A 37 3.10 -4.25 -0.77
C ILE A 37 3.88 -5.06 -1.82
N GLY A 38 4.97 -4.51 -2.35
CA GLY A 38 5.83 -5.21 -3.30
C GLY A 38 6.44 -6.48 -2.73
N ALA A 39 7.00 -6.42 -1.53
CA ALA A 39 7.54 -7.59 -0.84
C ALA A 39 6.45 -8.64 -0.55
N GLY A 40 5.27 -8.21 -0.10
CA GLY A 40 4.14 -9.10 0.17
C GLY A 40 3.61 -9.80 -1.08
N SER A 41 3.42 -9.05 -2.17
CA SER A 41 2.97 -9.62 -3.45
C SER A 41 4.02 -10.56 -4.08
N ALA A 42 5.31 -10.22 -3.99
CA ALA A 42 6.40 -11.11 -4.39
C ALA A 42 6.42 -12.40 -3.58
N TYR A 43 6.21 -12.30 -2.26
CA TYR A 43 6.15 -13.47 -1.37
C TYR A 43 4.95 -14.37 -1.70
N LEU A 44 3.77 -13.80 -1.96
CA LEU A 44 2.59 -14.57 -2.38
C LEU A 44 2.81 -15.30 -3.70
N ALA A 45 3.45 -14.64 -4.67
CA ALA A 45 3.82 -15.30 -5.93
C ALA A 45 4.77 -16.48 -5.68
N ALA A 46 5.81 -16.31 -4.86
CA ALA A 46 6.74 -17.38 -4.50
C ALA A 46 6.05 -18.54 -3.76
N ALA A 47 5.15 -18.22 -2.82
CA ALA A 47 4.38 -19.22 -2.08
C ALA A 47 3.51 -20.08 -3.01
N LEU A 48 2.87 -19.48 -4.03
CA LEU A 48 2.08 -20.20 -5.03
C LEU A 48 2.94 -21.13 -5.89
N VAL A 49 4.17 -20.72 -6.26
CA VAL A 49 5.10 -21.60 -6.98
C VAL A 49 5.49 -22.80 -6.11
N ILE A 50 5.90 -22.57 -4.87
CA ILE A 50 6.29 -23.65 -3.94
C ILE A 50 5.13 -24.61 -3.73
N ARG A 51 3.91 -24.09 -3.51
CA ARG A 51 2.70 -24.90 -3.36
C ARG A 51 2.42 -25.74 -4.60
N SER A 52 2.57 -25.18 -5.79
CA SER A 52 2.34 -25.90 -7.05
C SER A 52 3.35 -27.03 -7.28
N VAL A 53 4.62 -26.78 -6.93
CA VAL A 53 5.68 -27.80 -6.99
C VAL A 53 5.43 -28.94 -6.01
N GLU A 54 4.99 -28.63 -4.79
CA GLU A 54 4.73 -29.64 -3.77
C GLU A 54 3.54 -30.55 -4.12
N VAL A 55 2.47 -29.98 -4.68
CA VAL A 55 1.29 -30.74 -5.13
C VAL A 55 1.60 -31.64 -6.34
N ALA A 56 2.61 -31.28 -7.15
CA ALA A 56 3.02 -32.09 -8.30
C ALA A 56 3.87 -33.31 -7.93
N LYS A 57 4.39 -33.39 -6.69
CA LYS A 57 5.17 -34.55 -6.24
C LYS A 57 4.28 -35.77 -6.01
N PRO A 58 4.78 -37.00 -6.25
CA PRO A 58 4.01 -38.22 -6.04
C PRO A 58 3.65 -38.48 -4.56
N THR A 59 4.42 -37.91 -3.62
CA THR A 59 4.12 -37.91 -2.19
C THR A 59 3.97 -36.47 -1.72
N VAL A 60 2.75 -36.07 -1.35
CA VAL A 60 2.45 -34.74 -0.83
C VAL A 60 2.82 -34.64 0.64
N ASP A 61 3.82 -33.82 0.96
CA ASP A 61 4.18 -33.53 2.35
C ASP A 61 3.18 -32.51 2.94
N ALA A 62 2.13 -32.99 3.62
CA ALA A 62 1.11 -32.12 4.20
C ALA A 62 1.67 -31.04 5.15
N VAL A 63 2.80 -31.33 5.81
CA VAL A 63 3.48 -30.41 6.72
C VAL A 63 4.11 -29.22 5.98
N THR A 64 4.67 -29.42 4.78
CA THR A 64 5.29 -28.31 4.01
C THR A 64 4.21 -27.40 3.41
N LEU A 65 3.10 -27.98 2.92
CA LEU A 65 1.94 -27.21 2.45
C LEU A 65 1.34 -26.35 3.56
N ALA A 66 1.08 -26.94 4.73
CA ALA A 66 0.56 -26.20 5.88
C ALA A 66 1.52 -25.07 6.28
N ARG A 67 2.84 -25.30 6.20
CA ARG A 67 3.87 -24.28 6.46
C ARG A 67 3.81 -23.10 5.48
N VAL A 68 3.64 -23.36 4.19
CA VAL A 68 3.56 -22.30 3.18
C VAL A 68 2.25 -21.50 3.32
N ASP A 69 1.14 -22.18 3.57
CA ASP A 69 -0.18 -21.55 3.66
C ASP A 69 -0.29 -20.61 4.87
N TRP A 70 0.22 -20.99 6.07
CA TRP A 70 0.16 -20.08 7.23
C TRP A 70 1.09 -18.88 7.07
N GLN A 71 2.26 -19.05 6.42
CA GLN A 71 3.15 -17.93 6.16
C GLN A 71 2.54 -16.96 5.13
N ALA A 72 1.87 -17.48 4.09
CA ALA A 72 1.13 -16.67 3.13
C ALA A 72 0.00 -15.88 3.81
N ALA A 73 -0.74 -16.52 4.73
CA ALA A 73 -1.76 -15.85 5.53
C ALA A 73 -1.17 -14.76 6.44
N ALA A 74 -0.03 -15.02 7.09
CA ALA A 74 0.65 -14.03 7.93
C ALA A 74 1.14 -12.83 7.11
N ALA A 75 1.73 -13.07 5.92
CA ALA A 75 2.17 -12.01 5.01
C ALA A 75 0.98 -11.14 4.54
N ALA A 76 -0.15 -11.76 4.19
CA ALA A 76 -1.36 -11.04 3.83
C ALA A 76 -1.90 -10.18 4.99
N ALA A 77 -1.93 -10.72 6.20
CA ALA A 77 -2.35 -9.97 7.39
C ALA A 77 -1.45 -8.75 7.65
N LEU A 78 -0.13 -8.90 7.56
CA LEU A 78 0.82 -7.79 7.72
C LEU A 78 0.62 -6.70 6.66
N CYS A 79 0.37 -7.10 5.41
CA CYS A 79 0.06 -6.15 4.34
C CYS A 79 -1.22 -5.37 4.62
N LEU A 80 -2.30 -6.06 5.03
CA LEU A 80 -3.57 -5.42 5.39
C LEU A 80 -3.38 -4.38 6.50
N LEU A 81 -2.68 -4.75 7.58
CA LEU A 81 -2.45 -3.87 8.72
C LEU A 81 -1.55 -2.67 8.36
N GLY A 82 -0.48 -2.91 7.60
CA GLY A 82 0.44 -1.86 7.17
C GLY A 82 -0.21 -0.82 6.28
N VAL A 83 -0.99 -1.26 5.29
CA VAL A 83 -1.72 -0.39 4.36
C VAL A 83 -2.81 0.39 5.09
N SER A 84 -3.60 -0.29 5.93
CA SER A 84 -4.67 0.35 6.71
C SER A 84 -4.11 1.43 7.62
N ASN A 85 -3.03 1.14 8.36
CA ASN A 85 -2.39 2.10 9.26
C ASN A 85 -1.86 3.33 8.51
N SER A 86 -1.20 3.13 7.37
CA SER A 86 -0.72 4.25 6.56
C SER A 86 -1.87 5.09 6.01
N MET A 87 -2.97 4.46 5.61
CA MET A 87 -4.17 5.17 5.15
C MET A 87 -4.83 5.97 6.26
N PHE A 88 -4.95 5.43 7.48
CA PHE A 88 -5.47 6.19 8.61
C PHE A 88 -4.65 7.45 8.87
N ILE A 89 -3.32 7.35 8.82
CA ILE A 89 -2.44 8.50 8.97
C ILE A 89 -2.69 9.51 7.84
N ALA A 90 -2.75 9.06 6.58
CA ALA A 90 -3.03 9.92 5.43
C ALA A 90 -4.38 10.66 5.55
N VAL A 91 -5.40 9.99 6.09
CA VAL A 91 -6.72 10.60 6.35
C VAL A 91 -6.61 11.70 7.41
N THR A 92 -5.88 11.46 8.51
CA THR A 92 -5.70 12.47 9.55
C THR A 92 -4.86 13.66 9.08
N GLU A 93 -3.85 13.45 8.23
CA GLU A 93 -3.04 14.53 7.64
C GLU A 93 -3.89 15.44 6.73
N ARG A 94 -4.85 14.87 5.99
CA ARG A 94 -5.72 15.61 5.06
C ARG A 94 -7.08 15.99 5.67
N PHE A 95 -7.25 15.85 6.98
CA PHE A 95 -8.54 16.03 7.64
C PHE A 95 -9.17 17.42 7.37
N ARG A 96 -8.37 18.49 7.42
CA ARG A 96 -8.83 19.85 7.11
C ARG A 96 -9.22 20.02 5.64
N GLU A 97 -8.49 19.41 4.72
CA GLU A 97 -8.78 19.44 3.27
C GLU A 97 -10.09 18.71 2.95
N ILE A 98 -10.33 17.55 3.58
CA ILE A 98 -11.60 16.82 3.43
C ILE A 98 -12.77 17.65 3.97
N GLY A 99 -12.56 18.32 5.11
CA GLY A 99 -13.54 19.21 5.72
C GLY A 99 -13.96 20.37 4.81
N THR A 100 -13.01 21.01 4.13
CA THR A 100 -13.32 22.09 3.19
C THR A 100 -14.07 21.59 1.96
N PHE A 101 -13.72 20.43 1.40
CA PHE A 101 -14.48 19.83 0.29
C PHE A 101 -15.93 19.52 0.68
N LYS A 102 -16.16 18.99 1.89
CA LYS A 102 -17.52 18.75 2.40
C LYS A 102 -18.31 20.03 2.58
N CYS A 103 -17.69 21.12 3.05
CA CYS A 103 -18.34 22.42 3.15
C CYS A 103 -18.74 23.01 1.78
N LEU A 104 -18.01 22.65 0.72
CA LEU A 104 -18.34 23.00 -0.67
C LEU A 104 -19.40 22.08 -1.30
N GLY A 105 -19.92 21.10 -0.55
CA GLY A 105 -20.96 20.18 -1.02
C GLY A 105 -20.44 18.89 -1.67
N ALA A 106 -19.17 18.52 -1.47
CA ALA A 106 -18.67 17.22 -1.93
C ALA A 106 -19.41 16.07 -1.24
N THR A 107 -19.80 15.05 -2.01
CA THR A 107 -20.46 13.86 -1.48
C THR A 107 -19.48 12.93 -0.79
N ASP A 108 -19.95 12.17 0.21
CA ASP A 108 -19.12 11.17 0.90
C ASP A 108 -18.54 10.14 -0.09
N GLY A 109 -19.30 9.78 -1.14
CA GLY A 109 -18.84 8.88 -2.21
C GLY A 109 -17.65 9.44 -3.02
N PHE A 110 -17.59 10.75 -3.25
CA PHE A 110 -16.44 11.38 -3.91
C PHE A 110 -15.17 11.22 -3.06
N ILE A 111 -15.28 11.40 -1.75
CA ILE A 111 -14.14 11.25 -0.83
C ILE A 111 -13.66 9.80 -0.80
N VAL A 112 -14.58 8.83 -0.71
CA VAL A 112 -14.23 7.40 -0.81
C VAL A 112 -13.51 7.11 -2.12
N ALA A 113 -13.98 7.63 -3.25
CA ALA A 113 -13.38 7.41 -4.55
C ALA A 113 -11.93 7.93 -4.61
N VAL A 114 -11.65 9.11 -4.05
CA VAL A 114 -10.29 9.67 -4.01
C VAL A 114 -9.33 8.74 -3.24
N PHE A 115 -9.73 8.26 -2.06
CA PHE A 115 -8.91 7.33 -1.28
C PHE A 115 -8.79 5.95 -1.92
N PHE A 116 -9.86 5.49 -2.59
CA PHE A 116 -9.84 4.25 -3.37
C PHE A 116 -8.82 4.32 -4.51
N PHE A 117 -8.81 5.42 -5.27
CA PHE A 117 -7.80 5.64 -6.32
C PHE A 117 -6.40 5.75 -5.73
N GLU A 118 -6.23 6.40 -4.58
CA GLU A 118 -4.92 6.45 -3.91
C GLU A 118 -4.41 5.05 -3.53
N GLY A 119 -5.29 4.22 -2.96
CA GLY A 119 -5.01 2.82 -2.67
C GLY A 119 -4.72 2.00 -3.93
N LEU A 120 -5.46 2.23 -5.02
CA LEU A 120 -5.24 1.57 -6.30
C LEU A 120 -3.86 1.91 -6.88
N PHE A 121 -3.45 3.18 -6.86
CA PHE A 121 -2.12 3.57 -7.32
C PHE A 121 -1.01 2.94 -6.48
N MET A 122 -1.14 2.91 -5.16
CA MET A 122 -0.17 2.23 -4.29
C MET A 122 -0.14 0.72 -4.54
N GLY A 123 -1.30 0.09 -4.73
CA GLY A 123 -1.43 -1.34 -5.02
C GLY A 123 -0.80 -1.71 -6.36
N LEU A 124 -1.03 -0.91 -7.40
CA LEU A 124 -0.43 -1.10 -8.72
C LEU A 124 1.08 -0.91 -8.69
N LEU A 125 1.57 0.19 -8.11
CA LEU A 125 3.01 0.43 -7.99
C LEU A 125 3.70 -0.66 -7.17
N GLY A 126 3.10 -1.04 -6.04
CA GLY A 126 3.58 -2.13 -5.20
C GLY A 126 3.60 -3.45 -5.97
N SER A 127 2.54 -3.77 -6.70
CA SER A 127 2.44 -5.02 -7.45
C SER A 127 3.39 -5.08 -8.64
N VAL A 128 3.72 -3.95 -9.29
CA VAL A 128 4.77 -3.87 -10.31
C VAL A 128 6.15 -4.14 -9.70
N VAL A 129 6.44 -3.54 -8.54
CA VAL A 129 7.68 -3.82 -7.80
C VAL A 129 7.74 -5.28 -7.36
N GLY A 130 6.64 -5.82 -6.84
CA GLY A 130 6.55 -7.23 -6.44
C GLY A 130 6.66 -8.19 -7.61
N ALA A 131 6.05 -7.87 -8.76
CA ALA A 131 6.14 -8.67 -9.98
C ALA A 131 7.57 -8.73 -10.50
N THR A 132 8.27 -7.59 -10.54
CA THR A 132 9.66 -7.53 -11.01
C THR A 132 10.60 -8.28 -10.09
N LEU A 133 10.43 -8.15 -8.77
CA LEU A 133 11.20 -8.91 -7.79
C LEU A 133 10.88 -10.42 -7.81
N GLY A 134 9.60 -10.79 -7.92
CA GLY A 134 9.15 -12.17 -8.02
C GLY A 134 9.65 -12.86 -9.28
N ALA A 135 9.45 -12.23 -10.44
CA ALA A 135 9.94 -12.73 -11.73
C ALA A 135 11.48 -12.79 -11.77
N GLY A 136 12.17 -11.77 -11.26
CA GLY A 136 13.63 -11.75 -11.18
C GLY A 136 14.19 -12.84 -10.27
N GLY A 137 13.58 -13.05 -9.09
CA GLY A 137 13.95 -14.12 -8.18
C GLY A 137 13.70 -15.50 -8.77
N SER A 138 12.57 -15.70 -9.44
CA SER A 138 12.27 -16.96 -10.14
C SER A 138 13.21 -17.22 -11.31
N ALA A 139 13.54 -16.21 -12.11
CA ALA A 139 14.49 -16.33 -13.23
C ALA A 139 15.90 -16.71 -12.75
N PHE A 140 16.34 -16.16 -11.62
CA PHE A 140 17.61 -16.55 -11.00
C PHE A 140 17.61 -18.03 -10.60
N VAL A 141 16.54 -18.52 -9.98
CA VAL A 141 16.40 -19.95 -9.61
C VAL A 141 16.35 -20.85 -10.85
N LEU A 142 15.63 -20.44 -11.90
CA LEU A 142 15.55 -21.17 -13.17
C LEU A 142 16.93 -21.30 -13.84
N SER A 143 17.78 -20.28 -13.74
CA SER A 143 19.14 -20.29 -14.32
C SER A 143 20.06 -21.37 -13.71
N TRP A 144 19.73 -21.88 -12.52
CA TRP A 144 20.47 -22.93 -11.82
C TRP A 144 19.99 -24.36 -12.12
N GLY A 145 19.13 -24.55 -13.12
CA GLY A 145 18.71 -25.88 -13.59
C GLY A 145 17.20 -26.10 -13.64
N GLY A 146 16.42 -25.04 -13.82
CA GLY A 146 14.96 -25.11 -13.96
C GLY A 146 14.52 -25.58 -15.34
N SER A 147 13.38 -26.29 -15.40
CA SER A 147 12.77 -26.77 -16.65
C SER A 147 11.82 -25.74 -17.27
N GLU A 148 11.53 -25.84 -18.58
CA GLU A 148 10.57 -24.94 -19.25
C GLU A 148 9.16 -25.02 -18.67
N LEU A 149 8.76 -26.18 -18.13
CA LEU A 149 7.52 -26.34 -17.40
C LEU A 149 7.44 -25.38 -16.20
N MET A 150 8.55 -25.18 -15.46
CA MET A 150 8.58 -24.24 -14.33
C MET A 150 8.39 -22.79 -14.76
N ALA A 151 8.75 -22.40 -15.99
CA ALA A 151 8.56 -21.04 -16.47
C ALA A 151 7.08 -20.67 -16.60
N SER A 152 6.23 -21.60 -17.06
CA SER A 152 4.78 -21.37 -17.16
C SER A 152 4.11 -21.24 -15.77
N TRP A 153 4.57 -22.00 -14.78
CA TRP A 153 4.10 -21.90 -13.39
C TRP A 153 4.51 -20.58 -12.73
N VAL A 154 5.71 -20.09 -13.03
CA VAL A 154 6.19 -18.80 -12.53
C VAL A 154 5.36 -17.65 -13.07
N LEU A 155 5.07 -17.65 -14.38
CA LEU A 155 4.30 -16.57 -14.99
C LEU A 155 2.88 -16.46 -14.40
N SER A 156 2.20 -17.60 -14.23
CA SER A 156 0.86 -17.64 -13.64
C SER A 156 0.88 -17.27 -12.15
N ALA A 157 1.88 -17.73 -11.40
CA ALA A 157 2.03 -17.39 -9.99
C ALA A 157 2.34 -15.90 -9.76
N VAL A 158 3.17 -15.28 -10.61
CA VAL A 158 3.44 -13.84 -10.56
C VAL A 158 2.17 -13.05 -10.88
N ALA A 159 1.41 -13.44 -11.92
CA ALA A 159 0.15 -12.78 -12.26
C ALA A 159 -0.88 -12.89 -11.12
N LEU A 160 -1.01 -14.08 -10.52
CA LEU A 160 -1.90 -14.30 -9.37
C LEU A 160 -1.42 -13.54 -8.11
N GLY A 161 -0.11 -13.51 -7.86
CA GLY A 161 0.47 -12.77 -6.74
C GLY A 161 0.26 -11.26 -6.84
N SER A 162 0.44 -10.69 -8.04
CA SER A 162 0.21 -9.26 -8.29
C SER A 162 -1.27 -8.87 -8.21
N THR A 163 -2.17 -9.71 -8.73
CA THR A 163 -3.61 -9.47 -8.64
C THR A 163 -4.11 -9.62 -7.21
N ALA A 164 -3.66 -10.64 -6.49
CA ALA A 164 -3.95 -10.81 -5.06
C ALA A 164 -3.38 -9.65 -4.22
N GLY A 165 -2.15 -9.21 -4.49
CA GLY A 165 -1.52 -8.08 -3.82
C GLY A 165 -2.31 -6.79 -4.00
N THR A 166 -2.69 -6.46 -5.24
CA THR A 166 -3.53 -5.29 -5.53
C THR A 166 -4.91 -5.41 -4.87
N GLY A 167 -5.57 -6.57 -4.98
CA GLY A 167 -6.87 -6.81 -4.34
C GLY A 167 -6.81 -6.62 -2.82
N LEU A 168 -5.77 -7.15 -2.18
CA LEU A 168 -5.55 -7.01 -0.74
C LEU A 168 -5.35 -5.55 -0.33
N THR A 169 -4.62 -4.77 -1.12
CA THR A 169 -4.44 -3.33 -0.85
C THR A 169 -5.73 -2.54 -0.97
N LEU A 170 -6.58 -2.86 -1.94
CA LEU A 170 -7.89 -2.23 -2.09
C LEU A 170 -8.78 -2.57 -0.90
N ILE A 171 -8.83 -3.83 -0.49
CA ILE A 171 -9.59 -4.28 0.69
C ILE A 171 -9.10 -3.54 1.95
N ALA A 172 -7.78 -3.42 2.14
CA ALA A 172 -7.21 -2.66 3.25
C ALA A 172 -7.56 -1.17 3.23
N ALA A 173 -7.63 -0.57 2.04
CA ALA A 173 -7.92 0.85 1.86
C ALA A 173 -9.41 1.20 2.06
N LEU A 174 -10.32 0.26 1.89
CA LEU A 174 -11.77 0.50 2.02
C LEU A 174 -12.16 0.95 3.43
N THR A 175 -11.69 0.25 4.46
CA THR A 175 -12.00 0.57 5.86
C THR A 175 -11.64 2.01 6.24
N PRO A 176 -10.39 2.50 6.04
CA PRO A 176 -10.05 3.88 6.33
C PRO A 176 -10.72 4.88 5.39
N ALA A 177 -10.98 4.54 4.12
CA ALA A 177 -11.70 5.41 3.19
C ALA A 177 -13.14 5.69 3.64
N ILE A 178 -13.85 4.66 4.14
CA ILE A 178 -15.20 4.82 4.69
C ILE A 178 -15.16 5.67 5.96
N VAL A 179 -14.18 5.44 6.82
CA VAL A 179 -14.00 6.22 8.05
C VAL A 179 -13.73 7.70 7.70
N ALA A 180 -12.88 7.99 6.72
CA ALA A 180 -12.61 9.34 6.23
C ALA A 180 -13.88 10.02 5.69
N ALA A 181 -14.65 9.28 4.89
CA ALA A 181 -15.89 9.77 4.30
C ALA A 181 -16.98 10.01 5.34
N ARG A 182 -16.92 9.40 6.53
CA ARG A 182 -17.91 9.65 7.60
C ARG A 182 -17.51 10.75 8.59
N MET A 183 -16.36 11.39 8.39
CA MET A 183 -15.90 12.45 9.29
C MET A 183 -16.76 13.73 9.14
N PRO A 184 -17.20 14.36 10.24
CA PRO A 184 -18.01 15.57 10.21
C PRO A 184 -17.17 16.82 9.89
N ALA A 185 -17.62 17.62 8.91
CA ALA A 185 -16.92 18.83 8.47
C ALA A 185 -16.72 19.87 9.60
N VAL A 186 -17.69 19.97 10.52
CA VAL A 186 -17.61 20.88 11.67
C VAL A 186 -16.44 20.53 12.60
N ALA A 187 -16.11 19.24 12.77
CA ALA A 187 -14.97 18.84 13.58
C ALA A 187 -13.64 19.26 12.94
N ALA A 188 -13.54 19.22 11.61
CA ALA A 188 -12.35 19.64 10.86
C ALA A 188 -12.07 21.16 10.92
N LEU A 189 -13.12 21.98 11.08
CA LEU A 189 -12.97 23.42 11.28
C LEU A 189 -12.69 23.79 12.74
N ARG A 190 -13.10 22.95 13.70
CA ARG A 190 -12.87 23.16 15.14
C ARG A 190 -11.49 22.71 15.61
N THR A 191 -10.71 21.99 14.80
CA THR A 191 -9.36 21.50 15.12
C THR A 191 -8.28 22.61 15.19
N GLU A 192 -8.59 23.74 15.81
CA GLU A 192 -7.59 24.70 16.30
C GLU A 192 -7.70 24.83 17.82
N ILE A 193 -6.99 23.94 18.52
CA ILE A 193 -6.30 24.23 19.80
C ILE A 193 -5.01 23.40 19.81
#